data_AF-A0A4Y2DCA4-F1
#
_entry.id   AF-A0A4Y2DCA4-F1
#
_cell.length_a   1.000
_cell.length_b   1.000
_cell.length_c   1.000
_cell.angle_alpha   90.00
_cell.angle_beta   90.00
_cell.angle_gamma   90.00
#
_symmetry.space_group_name_H-M   'P 1'
#
loop_
_entity.id
_entity.type
_entity.pdbx_description
1 polymer ?
#
loop_
_entity_poly.entity_id
_entity_poly.type
_entity_poly.pdbx_seq_one_letter_code
_entity_poly.pdbx_strand_id
1 'polypeptide(L)'
;MLKTEHLKCTFVCFQLRNVWFQHDGAPAQETSLMKLYLMEEFDEQIIGYGGFQEWPPRSPDLTPIDFFQWGYFKQQVYETPSPTLQDLQRCITDVCANVTPAMLHTPCAT
;
A
#
# COMPACT_ATOMS: atom_id res chain seq x y z
N MET A 1 -26.73 18.36 -5.84
CA MET A 1 -25.71 19.43 -5.84
C MET A 1 -25.39 19.79 -4.40
N LEU A 2 -24.49 19.04 -3.77
CA LEU A 2 -23.91 19.32 -2.45
C LEU A 2 -22.45 18.85 -2.48
N LYS A 3 -21.59 19.69 -1.92
CA LYS A 3 -20.16 19.84 -2.18
C LYS A 3 -19.32 18.67 -1.65
N THR A 4 -18.57 18.03 -2.54
CA THR A 4 -17.48 17.10 -2.22
C THR A 4 -16.17 17.89 -2.08
N GLU A 5 -16.06 18.71 -1.04
CA GLU A 5 -14.92 19.62 -0.81
C GLU A 5 -13.97 19.14 0.30
N HIS A 6 -13.81 17.83 0.52
CA HIS A 6 -12.92 17.34 1.59
C HIS A 6 -12.03 16.13 1.25
N LEU A 7 -11.70 15.95 -0.03
CA LEU A 7 -10.61 15.08 -0.46
C LEU A 7 -9.68 15.85 -1.41
N LYS A 8 -9.24 17.04 -1.01
CA LYS A 8 -8.08 17.71 -1.61
C LYS A 8 -6.82 17.13 -0.97
N CYS A 9 -6.52 15.87 -1.29
CA CYS A 9 -5.13 15.50 -1.40
C CYS A 9 -4.83 15.61 -2.89
N THR A 10 -4.05 16.61 -3.26
CA THR A 10 -3.56 16.81 -4.63
C THR A 10 -2.65 15.62 -4.96
N PHE A 11 -3.25 14.48 -5.31
CA PHE A 11 -2.53 13.33 -5.82
C PHE A 11 -2.18 13.63 -7.27
N VAL A 12 -0.89 13.85 -7.50
CA VAL A 12 -0.32 13.90 -8.83
C VAL A 12 -0.67 12.58 -9.51
N CYS A 13 -1.51 12.61 -10.54
CA CYS A 13 -1.75 11.50 -11.43
C CYS A 13 -0.42 11.17 -12.12
N PHE A 14 0.31 10.21 -11.57
CA PHE A 14 1.38 9.54 -12.31
C PHE A 14 0.68 8.47 -13.13
N GLN A 15 0.63 8.62 -14.45
CA GLN A 15 0.26 7.49 -15.31
C GLN A 15 1.34 6.42 -15.19
N LEU A 16 1.15 5.49 -14.25
CA LEU A 16 2.03 4.37 -13.99
C LEU A 16 1.79 3.32 -15.08
N ARG A 17 2.49 3.43 -16.20
CA ARG A 17 2.43 2.41 -17.26
C ARG A 17 3.29 1.20 -16.88
N ASN A 18 2.74 0.00 -17.00
CA ASN A 18 3.37 -1.28 -16.68
C ASN A 18 3.58 -1.52 -15.18
N VAL A 19 2.65 -1.09 -14.34
CA VAL A 19 2.68 -1.31 -12.90
C VAL A 19 1.42 -2.07 -12.49
N TRP A 20 1.59 -3.20 -11.82
CA TRP A 20 0.49 -3.96 -11.26
C TRP A 20 0.17 -3.45 -9.86
N PHE A 21 -1.09 -3.10 -9.62
CA PHE A 21 -1.58 -2.78 -8.29
C PHE A 21 -2.01 -4.06 -7.57
N GLN A 22 -1.46 -4.33 -6.39
CA GLN A 22 -1.79 -5.51 -5.59
C GLN A 22 -2.48 -5.11 -4.28
N HIS A 23 -3.59 -5.77 -3.93
CA HIS A 23 -4.26 -5.61 -2.63
C HIS A 23 -4.86 -6.94 -2.10
N ASP A 24 -5.07 -7.03 -0.79
CA ASP A 24 -5.44 -8.26 -0.07
C ASP A 24 -6.95 -8.57 -0.04
N GLY A 25 -7.77 -7.69 -0.60
CA GLY A 25 -9.23 -7.84 -0.66
C GLY A 25 -9.94 -7.66 0.69
N ALA A 26 -9.36 -6.95 1.67
CA ALA A 26 -10.02 -6.69 2.94
C ALA A 26 -11.36 -5.91 2.74
N PRO A 27 -12.45 -6.24 3.48
CA PRO A 27 -13.78 -5.65 3.24
C PRO A 27 -13.86 -4.12 3.31
N ALA A 28 -12.99 -3.48 4.09
CA ALA A 28 -12.91 -2.02 4.18
C ALA A 28 -12.40 -1.35 2.88
N GLN A 29 -11.66 -2.10 2.07
CA GLN A 29 -11.18 -1.68 0.75
C GLN A 29 -12.19 -2.04 -0.36
N GLU A 30 -13.28 -2.73 -0.01
CA GLU A 30 -14.22 -3.34 -0.95
C GLU A 30 -15.47 -2.49 -1.16
N THR A 31 -15.30 -1.23 -1.53
CA THR A 31 -16.42 -0.41 -1.99
C THR A 31 -16.48 -0.39 -3.51
N SER A 32 -17.69 -0.37 -4.09
CA SER A 32 -17.87 -0.26 -5.54
C SER A 32 -17.20 0.98 -6.13
N LEU A 33 -17.07 2.06 -5.33
CA LEU A 33 -16.36 3.28 -5.71
C LEU A 33 -14.84 3.06 -5.82
N MET A 34 -14.24 2.33 -4.88
CA MET A 34 -12.81 1.98 -4.92
C MET A 34 -12.49 1.12 -6.14
N LYS A 35 -13.35 0.15 -6.47
CA LYS A 35 -13.19 -0.71 -7.65
C LYS A 35 -13.21 0.08 -8.96
N LEU A 36 -14.17 0.98 -9.12
CA LEU A 36 -14.26 1.85 -10.31
C LEU A 36 -13.02 2.74 -10.46
N TYR A 37 -12.55 3.32 -9.36
CA TYR A 37 -11.34 4.14 -9.37
C TYR A 37 -10.10 3.32 -9.76
N LEU A 38 -9.91 2.13 -9.17
CA LEU A 38 -8.77 1.27 -9.48
C LEU A 38 -8.79 0.81 -10.95
N MET A 39 -9.96 0.45 -11.47
CA MET A 39 -10.13 0.10 -12.90
C MET A 39 -9.82 1.29 -13.82
N GLU A 40 -10.18 2.52 -13.45
CA GLU A 40 -9.86 3.71 -14.24
C GLU A 40 -8.36 4.02 -14.27
N GLU A 41 -7.65 3.80 -13.14
CA GLU A 41 -6.23 4.16 -13.01
C GLU A 41 -5.28 3.05 -13.50
N PHE A 42 -5.62 1.78 -13.23
CA PHE A 42 -4.75 0.62 -13.48
C PHE A 42 -5.28 -0.34 -14.54
N ASP A 43 -6.48 -0.12 -15.07
CA ASP A 43 -7.10 -0.97 -16.10
C ASP A 43 -7.13 -2.45 -15.66
N GLU A 44 -6.62 -3.37 -16.48
CA GLU A 44 -6.50 -4.80 -16.15
C GLU A 44 -5.27 -5.11 -15.27
N GLN A 45 -4.48 -4.12 -14.84
CA GLN A 45 -3.23 -4.33 -14.08
C GLN A 45 -3.49 -4.42 -12.57
N ILE A 46 -4.50 -5.18 -12.15
CA ILE A 46 -4.91 -5.31 -10.73
C ILE A 46 -4.83 -6.77 -10.29
N ILE A 47 -4.10 -7.02 -9.20
CA ILE A 47 -4.00 -8.30 -8.50
C ILE A 47 -4.73 -8.16 -7.15
N GLY A 48 -5.87 -8.83 -7.00
CA GLY A 48 -6.72 -8.66 -5.83
C GLY A 48 -8.17 -9.00 -6.11
N TYR A 49 -9.02 -8.78 -5.09
CA TYR A 49 -10.43 -9.10 -5.20
C TYR A 49 -11.16 -8.20 -6.21
N GLY A 50 -11.64 -8.78 -7.30
CA GLY A 50 -12.30 -8.07 -8.40
C GLY A 50 -11.34 -7.45 -9.43
N GLY A 51 -10.05 -7.78 -9.37
CA GLY A 51 -9.06 -7.46 -10.40
C GLY A 51 -8.96 -8.54 -11.49
N PHE A 52 -8.01 -8.37 -12.42
CA PHE A 52 -7.73 -9.35 -13.48
C PHE A 52 -7.19 -10.66 -12.92
N GLN A 53 -6.33 -10.58 -11.90
CA GLN A 53 -5.81 -11.74 -11.18
C GLN A 53 -6.38 -11.74 -9.76
N GLU A 54 -7.20 -12.74 -9.42
CA GLU A 54 -7.68 -12.90 -8.05
C GLU A 54 -6.53 -13.24 -7.11
N TRP A 55 -6.54 -12.64 -5.93
CA TRP A 55 -5.60 -12.91 -4.84
C TRP A 55 -6.25 -13.82 -3.80
N PRO A 56 -5.54 -14.86 -3.30
CA PRO A 56 -6.10 -15.78 -2.33
C PRO A 56 -6.48 -15.06 -1.02
N PRO A 57 -7.64 -15.38 -0.43
CA PRO A 57 -8.08 -14.75 0.81
C PRO A 57 -7.19 -15.18 1.98
N ARG A 58 -6.79 -14.21 2.81
CA ARG A 58 -5.96 -14.42 4.02
C ARG A 58 -4.55 -14.96 3.73
N SER A 59 -3.89 -14.41 2.70
CA SER A 59 -2.50 -14.73 2.35
C SER A 59 -1.54 -13.56 2.60
N PRO A 60 -1.30 -13.16 3.88
CA PRO A 60 -0.34 -12.11 4.22
C PRO A 60 1.12 -12.54 3.96
N ASP A 61 1.37 -13.85 3.86
CA ASP A 61 2.65 -14.44 3.46
C ASP A 61 3.02 -14.12 2.00
N LEU A 62 2.02 -13.87 1.16
CA LEU A 62 2.22 -13.59 -0.25
C LEU A 62 2.27 -12.09 -0.56
N THR A 63 1.82 -11.21 0.34
CA THR A 63 1.84 -9.77 0.12
C THR A 63 3.22 -9.22 0.51
N PRO A 64 4.02 -8.65 -0.42
CA PRO A 64 5.38 -8.18 -0.10
C PRO A 64 5.43 -7.15 1.03
N ILE A 65 4.35 -6.36 1.18
CA ILE A 65 4.23 -5.37 2.27
C ILE A 65 4.07 -6.04 3.64
N ASP A 66 3.29 -7.12 3.72
CA ASP A 66 2.98 -7.86 4.96
C ASP A 66 4.12 -8.78 5.37
N PHE A 67 4.80 -9.39 4.39
CA PHE A 67 5.91 -10.29 4.64
C PHE A 67 7.19 -9.54 5.09
N PHE A 68 7.59 -8.50 4.36
CA PHE A 68 8.88 -7.85 4.58
C PHE A 68 8.76 -6.45 5.21
N GLN A 69 7.99 -5.55 4.58
CA GLN A 69 8.02 -4.13 4.95
C GLN A 69 7.47 -3.87 6.34
N TRP A 70 6.33 -4.45 6.70
CA TRP A 70 5.73 -4.23 8.01
C TRP A 70 6.60 -4.79 9.15
N GLY A 71 7.29 -5.91 8.95
CA GLY A 71 8.25 -6.46 9.93
C GLY A 71 9.42 -5.50 10.16
N TYR A 72 10.05 -5.05 9.07
CA TYR A 72 11.16 -4.11 9.10
C TYR A 72 10.76 -2.76 9.71
N PHE A 73 9.63 -2.17 9.30
CA PHE A 73 9.16 -0.88 9.82
C PHE A 73 8.85 -0.94 11.31
N LYS A 74 8.16 -1.99 11.77
CA LYS A 74 7.88 -2.15 13.20
C LYS A 74 9.18 -2.25 13.99
N GLN A 75 10.16 -3.01 13.49
CA GLN A 75 11.45 -3.11 14.16
C GLN A 75 12.08 -1.74 14.32
N GLN A 76 12.21 -0.97 13.23
CA GLN A 76 12.88 0.34 13.23
C GLN A 76 12.10 1.42 14.00
N VAL A 77 10.79 1.51 13.80
CA VAL A 77 9.95 2.55 14.41
C VAL A 77 9.80 2.36 15.93
N TYR A 78 9.83 1.11 16.40
CA TYR A 78 9.70 0.81 17.83
C TYR A 78 11.04 0.68 18.56
N GLU A 79 12.21 0.88 17.91
CA GLU A 79 13.51 0.90 18.61
C GLU A 79 13.56 2.03 19.65
N THR A 80 12.98 3.19 19.30
CA THR A 80 12.90 4.36 20.19
C THR A 80 11.44 4.76 20.40
N PRO A 81 10.95 4.87 21.65
CA PRO A 81 9.61 5.36 21.92
C PRO A 81 9.39 6.76 21.35
N SER A 82 8.36 6.91 20.52
CA SER A 82 7.92 8.20 20.00
C SER A 82 6.87 8.80 20.94
N PRO A 83 7.16 9.91 21.65
CA PRO A 83 6.27 10.45 22.68
C PRO A 83 5.07 11.21 22.09
N THR A 84 5.15 11.63 20.83
CA THR A 84 4.08 12.35 20.13
C THR A 84 3.73 11.72 18.79
N LEU A 85 2.55 12.04 18.27
CA LEU A 85 2.14 11.65 16.93
C LEU A 85 3.10 12.19 15.85
N GLN A 86 3.63 13.40 16.04
CA GLN A 86 4.56 14.03 15.10
C GLN A 86 5.89 13.29 15.06
N ASP A 87 6.41 12.88 16.22
CA ASP A 87 7.64 12.08 16.29
C ASP A 87 7.46 10.73 15.61
N LEU A 88 6.30 10.09 15.80
CA LEU A 88 5.98 8.84 15.14
C LEU A 88 5.90 9.00 13.61
N GLN A 89 5.21 10.04 13.13
CA GLN A 89 5.13 10.35 11.70
C GLN A 89 6.51 10.62 11.08
N ARG A 90 7.36 11.37 11.79
CA ARG A 90 8.74 11.63 11.36
C ARG A 90 9.54 10.33 11.31
N CYS A 91 9.47 9.51 12.36
CA CYS A 91 10.16 8.24 12.43
C CYS A 91 9.76 7.30 11.27
N ILE A 92 8.46 7.17 10.99
CA ILE A 92 7.98 6.39 9.83
C ILE A 92 8.54 6.95 8.52
N THR A 93 8.52 8.27 8.34
CA THR A 93 9.03 8.93 7.13
C THR A 93 10.53 8.67 6.93
N ASP A 94 11.32 8.77 8.01
CA ASP A 94 12.76 8.53 8.00
C ASP A 94 13.08 7.07 7.67
N VAL A 95 12.34 6.13 8.26
CA VAL A 95 12.49 4.69 7.97
C VAL A 95 12.15 4.40 6.50
N CYS A 96 11.07 4.98 5.96
CA CYS A 96 10.72 4.86 4.54
C CYS A 96 11.82 5.40 3.64
N ALA A 97 12.42 6.55 3.97
CA ALA A 97 13.52 7.14 3.19
C ALA A 97 14.79 6.28 3.18
N ASN A 98 14.98 5.44 4.20
CA ASN A 98 16.12 4.54 4.31
C ASN A 98 15.93 3.19 3.58
N VAL A 99 14.73 2.89 3.08
CA VAL A 99 14.48 1.67 2.31
C VAL A 99 15.20 1.77 0.96
N THR A 100 16.15 0.87 0.73
CA THR A 100 16.86 0.79 -0.56
C THR A 100 16.12 -0.15 -1.52
N PRO A 101 16.27 0.02 -2.85
CA PRO A 101 15.72 -0.93 -3.82
C PRO A 101 16.17 -2.37 -3.58
N ALA A 102 17.42 -2.57 -3.13
CA ALA A 102 17.95 -3.89 -2.82
C ALA A 102 17.16 -4.62 -1.71
N MET A 103 16.65 -3.88 -0.72
CA MET A 103 15.80 -4.44 0.34
C MET A 103 14.44 -4.91 -0.20
N LEU A 104 13.93 -4.25 -1.24
CA LEU A 104 12.66 -4.58 -1.89
C LEU A 104 12.77 -5.75 -2.88
N HIS A 105 13.99 -6.09 -3.32
CA HIS A 105 14.26 -7.22 -4.21
C HIS A 105 14.50 -8.54 -3.47
N THR A 106 14.26 -8.59 -2.16
CA THR A 106 14.34 -9.84 -1.40
C THR A 106 13.28 -10.81 -1.96
N PRO A 107 13.66 -11.97 -2.53
CA PRO A 107 12.70 -12.88 -3.13
C PRO A 107 11.73 -13.41 -2.07
N CYS A 108 10.49 -13.70 -2.47
CA CYS A 108 9.57 -14.54 -1.71
C CYS A 108 10.32 -15.84 -1.35
N ALA A 109 10.84 -15.93 -0.13
CA ALA A 109 11.52 -17.12 0.35
C ALA A 109 10.49 -18.06 0.95
N THR A 110 9.75 -18.75 0.07
CA THR A 110 9.50 -20.21 0.11
C THR A 110 8.80 -20.66 -1.16
#